data_AF-A0A8T1TMD2-F1
#
_entry.id   AF-A0A8T1TMD2-F1
#
_cell.length_a   1.000
_cell.length_b   1.000
_cell.length_c   1.000
_cell.angle_alpha   90.00
_cell.angle_beta   90.00
_cell.angle_gamma   90.00
#
_symmetry.space_group_name_H-M   'P 1'
#
loop_
_entity.id
_entity.type
_entity.pdbx_description
1 polymer ?
#
loop_
_entity_poly.entity_id
_entity_poly.type
_entity_poly.pdbx_seq_one_letter_code
_entity_poly.pdbx_strand_id
1 'polypeptide(L)'
;MPLADIKFNIHPVNLKSNHWGIILVRPIEVTRKRLRVHVFLYEPLIDDGYREDVETVWTGIEKNPNDDESQGKEGLRDFVERWLQATSPGFKLCIDAAYNFFTGYPELQHYNVSKANVKVMRLRMLWVIMHYFQEQCMSKDDADKTTKIHVQLQKELK
;
A
#
# COMPACT_ATOMS: atom_id res chain seq x y z
N MET A 1 -5.06 -14.07 -9.53
CA MET A 1 -6.03 -13.89 -8.43
C MET A 1 -7.02 -12.81 -8.85
N PRO A 2 -8.34 -13.07 -8.82
CA PRO A 2 -9.36 -12.07 -9.11
C PRO A 2 -9.35 -10.90 -8.11
N LEU A 3 -9.55 -9.68 -8.61
CA LEU A 3 -9.58 -8.49 -7.77
C LEU A 3 -10.70 -8.55 -6.72
N ALA A 4 -11.84 -9.17 -7.05
CA ALA A 4 -12.98 -9.35 -6.15
C ALA A 4 -12.68 -10.22 -4.91
N ASP A 5 -11.66 -11.08 -4.99
CA ASP A 5 -11.32 -12.00 -3.89
C ASP A 5 -10.31 -11.39 -2.91
N ILE A 6 -9.84 -10.17 -3.19
CA ILE A 6 -8.84 -9.48 -2.40
C ILE A 6 -9.51 -8.69 -1.28
N LYS A 7 -9.02 -8.85 -0.05
CA LYS A 7 -9.50 -8.03 1.08
C LYS A 7 -9.06 -6.56 0.94
N PHE A 8 -7.77 -6.35 0.67
CA PHE A 8 -7.17 -5.03 0.46
C PHE A 8 -6.00 -5.13 -0.52
N ASN A 9 -5.93 -4.18 -1.45
CA ASN A 9 -4.71 -3.87 -2.20
C ASN A 9 -4.05 -2.66 -1.56
N ILE A 10 -2.78 -2.78 -1.19
CA ILE A 10 -2.02 -1.75 -0.47
C ILE A 10 -0.92 -1.26 -1.40
N HIS A 11 -0.94 0.02 -1.72
CA HIS A 11 0.06 0.66 -2.57
C HIS A 11 0.83 1.73 -1.78
N PRO A 12 2.11 1.50 -1.42
CA PRO A 12 2.92 2.53 -0.80
C PRO A 12 3.21 3.64 -1.82
N VAL A 13 3.07 4.89 -1.39
CA VAL A 13 3.29 6.06 -2.23
C VAL A 13 4.42 6.90 -1.65
N ASN A 14 5.46 7.13 -2.44
CA ASN A 14 6.45 8.15 -2.11
C ASN A 14 5.88 9.50 -2.53
N LEU A 15 5.60 10.36 -1.56
CA LEU A 15 5.02 11.67 -1.78
C LEU A 15 6.14 12.67 -2.05
N LYS A 16 7.02 12.93 -1.06
CA LYS A 16 8.22 13.77 -1.19
C LYS A 16 9.37 13.29 -0.30
N SER A 17 10.59 13.23 -0.85
CA SER A 17 11.82 12.86 -0.12
C SER A 17 11.70 11.52 0.63
N ASN A 18 11.69 11.54 1.97
CA ASN A 18 11.52 10.37 2.83
C ASN A 18 10.10 10.25 3.42
N HIS A 19 9.15 10.95 2.81
CA HIS A 19 7.76 10.98 3.23
C HIS A 19 6.91 10.01 2.39
N TRP A 20 6.30 9.05 3.07
CA TRP A 20 5.55 7.96 2.47
C TRP A 20 4.13 7.94 2.99
N GLY A 21 3.18 7.86 2.07
CA GLY A 21 1.78 7.56 2.31
C GLY A 21 1.40 6.17 1.81
N ILE A 22 0.14 5.78 1.99
CA ILE A 22 -0.39 4.51 1.50
C ILE A 22 -1.75 4.77 0.85
N ILE A 23 -1.95 4.22 -0.35
CA ILE A 23 -3.27 4.08 -0.96
C ILE A 23 -3.79 2.65 -0.69
N LEU A 24 -4.99 2.55 -0.14
CA LEU A 24 -5.67 1.28 0.13
C LEU A 24 -6.87 1.17 -0.81
N VAL A 25 -6.92 0.13 -1.63
CA VAL A 25 -8.08 -0.20 -2.44
C VAL A 25 -8.77 -1.42 -1.83
N ARG A 26 -10.02 -1.23 -1.40
CA ARG A 26 -10.84 -2.27 -0.77
C ARG A 26 -12.03 -2.61 -1.66
N PRO A 27 -12.11 -3.81 -2.22
CA PRO A 27 -13.35 -4.37 -2.76
C PRO A 27 -14.45 -4.45 -1.70
N ILE A 28 -15.66 -4.00 -2.04
CA ILE A 28 -16.79 -3.95 -1.09
C ILE A 28 -17.98 -4.74 -1.57
N GLU A 29 -18.27 -4.67 -2.87
CA GLU A 29 -19.42 -5.35 -3.39
C GLU A 29 -19.23 -5.77 -4.84
N VAL A 30 -19.75 -6.95 -5.15
CA VAL A 30 -19.81 -7.49 -6.49
C VAL A 30 -21.28 -7.64 -6.86
N THR A 31 -21.79 -6.78 -7.74
CA THR A 31 -23.19 -6.88 -8.21
C THR A 31 -23.28 -6.71 -9.71
N ARG A 32 -24.00 -7.64 -10.38
CA ARG A 32 -24.35 -7.55 -11.82
C ARG A 32 -23.20 -7.05 -12.71
N LYS A 33 -22.05 -7.72 -12.66
CA LYS A 33 -20.82 -7.34 -13.40
C LYS A 33 -20.26 -5.96 -13.04
N ARG A 34 -20.44 -5.51 -11.81
CA ARG A 34 -19.78 -4.33 -11.26
C ARG A 34 -19.02 -4.74 -10.03
N LEU A 35 -17.79 -4.28 -9.94
CA LEU A 35 -17.00 -4.34 -8.72
C LEU A 35 -16.95 -2.95 -8.12
N ARG A 36 -17.53 -2.79 -6.94
CA ARG A 36 -17.42 -1.57 -6.15
C ARG A 36 -16.19 -1.63 -5.24
N VAL A 37 -15.40 -0.57 -5.28
CA VAL A 37 -14.22 -0.41 -4.45
C VAL A 37 -14.28 0.90 -3.67
N HIS A 38 -13.79 0.89 -2.44
CA HIS A 38 -13.37 2.11 -1.74
C HIS A 38 -11.87 2.30 -1.90
N VAL A 39 -11.46 3.56 -2.03
CA VAL A 39 -10.06 3.96 -2.14
C VAL A 39 -9.78 4.89 -0.97
N PHE A 40 -8.79 4.56 -0.14
CA PHE A 40 -8.39 5.38 1.00
C PHE A 40 -6.96 5.84 0.79
N LEU A 41 -6.68 7.12 1.06
CA LEU A 41 -5.32 7.59 1.30
C LEU A 41 -5.11 7.70 2.79
N TYR A 42 -4.02 7.09 3.24
CA TYR A 42 -3.50 7.29 4.57
C TYR A 42 -2.15 7.99 4.46
N GLU A 43 -2.12 9.24 4.94
CA GLU A 43 -0.91 10.04 5.11
C GLU A 43 -0.82 10.41 6.60
N PRO A 44 0.11 9.81 7.36
CA PRO A 44 0.13 9.89 8.82
C PRO A 44 0.57 11.25 9.42
N LEU A 45 1.09 12.18 8.62
CA LEU A 45 1.49 13.54 9.02
C LEU A 45 0.47 14.61 8.61
N ILE A 46 -0.57 14.22 7.87
CA ILE A 46 -1.71 15.02 7.37
C ILE A 46 -1.28 16.44 7.00
N ASP A 47 -0.46 16.56 5.96
CA ASP A 47 -0.08 17.86 5.40
C ASP A 47 -0.72 18.05 4.00
N ASP A 48 -1.39 19.19 3.83
CA ASP A 48 -2.24 19.51 2.68
C ASP A 48 -1.45 19.54 1.35
N GLY A 49 -0.12 19.64 1.42
CA GLY A 49 0.78 19.69 0.27
C GLY A 49 0.93 18.39 -0.54
N TYR A 50 0.30 17.28 -0.13
CA TYR A 50 0.48 15.96 -0.77
C TYR A 50 -0.66 15.53 -1.67
N ARG A 51 -1.78 16.24 -1.67
CA ARG A 51 -2.96 15.88 -2.47
C ARG A 51 -2.62 15.73 -3.95
N GLU A 52 -1.82 16.65 -4.50
CA GLU A 52 -1.41 16.65 -5.90
C GLU A 52 -0.53 15.44 -6.24
N ASP A 53 0.41 15.07 -5.36
CA ASP A 53 1.27 13.90 -5.54
C ASP A 53 0.43 12.61 -5.57
N VAL A 54 -0.56 12.51 -4.68
CA VAL A 54 -1.40 11.31 -4.61
C VAL A 54 -2.38 11.25 -5.77
N GLU A 55 -2.93 12.40 -6.17
CA GLU A 55 -3.75 12.53 -7.39
C GLU A 55 -2.96 12.04 -8.60
N THR A 56 -1.72 12.50 -8.74
CA THR A 56 -0.80 12.07 -9.81
C THR A 56 -0.57 10.55 -9.81
N VAL A 57 -0.39 9.94 -8.64
CA VAL A 57 -0.23 8.47 -8.55
C VAL A 57 -1.52 7.72 -8.86
N TRP A 58 -2.67 8.30 -8.49
CA TRP A 58 -3.97 7.72 -8.76
C TRP A 58 -4.34 7.76 -10.25
N THR A 59 -4.19 8.94 -10.88
CA THR A 59 -4.54 9.19 -12.29
C THR A 59 -3.46 8.73 -13.25
N GLY A 60 -2.20 8.78 -12.84
CA GLY A 60 -1.06 8.57 -13.73
C GLY A 60 -0.52 9.88 -14.30
N ILE A 61 0.57 9.76 -15.03
CA ILE A 61 1.25 10.85 -15.73
C ILE A 61 1.06 10.62 -17.21
N GLU A 62 0.46 11.58 -17.91
CA GLU A 62 0.34 11.51 -19.36
C GLU A 62 1.69 11.70 -20.03
N LYS A 63 1.89 11.03 -21.17
CA LYS A 63 3.06 11.29 -22.01
C LYS A 63 2.96 12.73 -22.55
N ASN A 64 4.01 13.51 -22.40
CA ASN A 64 4.08 14.84 -22.99
C ASN A 64 4.28 14.71 -24.51
N PRO A 65 3.36 15.20 -25.36
CA PRO A 65 3.48 15.05 -26.81
C PRO A 65 4.62 15.88 -27.41
N ASN A 66 5.17 16.86 -26.66
CA ASN A 66 6.26 17.73 -27.11
C ASN A 66 7.63 17.28 -26.59
N ASP A 67 7.69 16.18 -25.84
CA ASP A 67 8.92 15.64 -25.27
C ASP A 67 8.96 14.13 -25.56
N ASP A 68 9.76 13.76 -26.56
CA ASP A 68 9.90 12.37 -27.02
C ASP A 68 10.51 11.45 -25.95
N GLU A 69 11.27 12.00 -25.00
CA GLU A 69 11.83 11.27 -23.87
C GLU A 69 10.83 11.08 -22.73
N SER A 70 9.75 11.87 -22.69
CA SER A 70 8.70 11.69 -21.70
C SER A 70 8.08 10.30 -21.84
N GLN A 71 8.10 9.55 -20.75
CA GLN A 71 7.38 8.28 -20.65
C GLN A 71 6.19 8.55 -19.75
N GLY A 72 4.99 8.39 -20.30
CA GLY A 72 3.79 8.37 -19.48
C GLY A 72 3.86 7.24 -18.45
N LYS A 73 3.13 7.39 -17.35
CA LYS A 73 3.07 6.38 -16.28
C LYS A 73 1.62 6.05 -16.00
N GLU A 74 1.26 4.78 -16.15
CA GLU A 74 -0.07 4.26 -15.80
C GLU A 74 -0.40 4.62 -14.34
N GLY A 75 -1.60 5.17 -14.14
CA GLY A 75 -2.12 5.45 -12.81
C GLY A 75 -2.58 4.18 -12.09
N LEU A 76 -2.64 4.23 -10.76
CA LEU A 76 -3.16 3.11 -9.97
C LEU A 76 -4.60 2.75 -10.36
N ARG A 77 -5.41 3.75 -10.74
CA ARG A 77 -6.76 3.51 -11.23
C ARG A 77 -6.77 2.60 -12.46
N ASP A 78 -5.99 2.96 -13.47
CA ASP A 78 -5.93 2.22 -14.74
C ASP A 78 -5.36 0.83 -14.54
N PHE A 79 -4.36 0.68 -13.66
CA PHE A 79 -3.84 -0.62 -13.25
C PHE A 79 -4.95 -1.50 -12.64
N VAL A 80 -5.75 -0.97 -11.71
CA VAL A 80 -6.84 -1.70 -11.05
C VAL A 80 -7.94 -2.05 -12.05
N GLU A 81 -8.29 -1.15 -12.97
CA GLU A 81 -9.25 -1.40 -14.04
C GLU A 81 -8.75 -2.49 -14.99
N ARG A 82 -7.49 -2.43 -15.41
CA ARG A 82 -6.83 -3.45 -16.26
C ARG A 82 -6.78 -4.81 -15.58
N TRP A 83 -6.44 -4.85 -14.29
CA TRP A 83 -6.47 -6.08 -13.50
C TRP A 83 -7.89 -6.66 -13.43
N LEU A 84 -8.90 -5.82 -13.19
CA LEU A 84 -10.30 -6.26 -13.19
C LEU A 84 -10.68 -6.85 -14.55
N GLN A 85 -10.35 -6.20 -15.67
CA GLN A 85 -10.67 -6.74 -17.00
C GLN A 85 -9.97 -8.06 -17.28
N ALA A 86 -8.70 -8.20 -16.88
CA ALA A 86 -7.93 -9.42 -17.09
C ALA A 86 -8.48 -10.62 -16.28
N THR A 87 -9.05 -10.36 -15.10
CA THR A 87 -9.50 -11.42 -14.18
C THR A 87 -11.01 -11.64 -14.15
N SER A 88 -11.77 -10.67 -14.65
CA SER A 88 -13.24 -10.72 -14.71
C SER A 88 -13.73 -9.92 -15.92
N PRO A 89 -13.54 -10.43 -17.15
CA PRO A 89 -13.91 -9.70 -18.36
C PRO A 89 -15.37 -9.26 -18.38
N GLY A 90 -15.60 -8.02 -18.77
CA GLY A 90 -16.95 -7.42 -18.82
C GLY A 90 -17.47 -6.94 -17.47
N PHE A 91 -16.68 -7.03 -16.39
CA PHE A 91 -16.95 -6.29 -15.17
C PHE A 91 -16.60 -4.81 -15.35
N LYS A 92 -17.33 -3.93 -14.68
CA LYS A 92 -17.00 -2.50 -14.59
C LYS A 92 -16.52 -2.16 -13.20
N LEU A 93 -15.46 -1.37 -13.09
CA LEU A 93 -15.02 -0.81 -11.82
C LEU A 93 -15.94 0.36 -11.45
N CYS A 94 -16.39 0.38 -10.20
CA CYS A 94 -17.14 1.48 -9.61
C CYS A 94 -16.40 1.94 -8.36
N ILE A 95 -16.05 3.23 -8.29
CA ILE A 95 -15.28 3.80 -7.19
C ILE A 95 -16.26 4.63 -6.35
N ASP A 96 -16.63 4.13 -5.18
CA ASP A 96 -17.64 4.78 -4.33
C ASP A 96 -17.02 5.83 -3.40
N ALA A 97 -15.75 5.65 -2.97
CA ALA A 97 -15.13 6.48 -1.94
C ALA A 97 -13.75 7.06 -2.30
N ALA A 98 -13.49 7.39 -3.56
CA ALA A 98 -12.39 8.32 -3.87
C ALA A 98 -12.71 9.75 -3.36
N TYR A 99 -13.99 10.03 -3.08
CA TYR A 99 -14.44 11.34 -2.63
C TYR A 99 -13.73 11.77 -1.33
N ASN A 100 -13.58 10.91 -0.32
CA ASN A 100 -12.88 11.28 0.93
C ASN A 100 -11.39 11.62 0.74
N PHE A 101 -10.77 11.06 -0.29
CA PHE A 101 -9.39 11.34 -0.70
C PHE A 101 -9.27 12.72 -1.38
N PHE A 102 -10.24 13.09 -2.22
CA PHE A 102 -10.20 14.34 -3.00
C PHE A 102 -10.98 15.50 -2.39
N THR A 103 -11.93 15.28 -1.48
CA THR A 103 -12.83 16.33 -0.97
C THR A 103 -12.57 16.73 0.47
N GLY A 104 -11.53 16.18 1.10
CA GLY A 104 -11.09 16.62 2.42
C GLY A 104 -12.18 16.46 3.47
N TYR A 105 -12.86 15.31 3.50
CA TYR A 105 -13.85 15.04 4.54
C TYR A 105 -13.14 15.01 5.92
N PRO A 106 -13.43 15.95 6.85
CA PRO A 106 -12.69 16.09 8.10
C PRO A 106 -12.90 14.92 9.07
N GLU A 107 -13.96 14.14 8.89
CA GLU A 107 -14.35 13.10 9.85
C GLU A 107 -13.36 11.92 9.89
N LEU A 108 -12.56 11.70 8.83
CA LEU A 108 -11.43 10.76 8.84
C LEU A 108 -10.10 11.40 9.27
N GLN A 109 -10.04 12.72 9.46
CA GLN A 109 -8.86 13.43 9.99
C GLN A 109 -8.67 13.23 11.51
N HIS A 110 -9.58 12.53 12.18
CA HIS A 110 -9.54 12.29 13.63
C HIS A 110 -8.80 11.01 14.03
N TYR A 111 -7.74 10.63 13.33
CA TYR A 111 -6.79 9.68 13.90
C TYR A 111 -5.84 10.44 14.81
N ASN A 112 -5.89 10.16 16.12
CA ASN A 112 -4.94 10.62 17.15
C ASN A 112 -3.54 10.00 16.96
N VAL A 113 -3.03 10.01 15.72
CA VAL A 113 -1.71 9.49 15.36
C VAL A 113 -0.72 10.65 15.49
N SER A 114 -0.03 10.71 16.62
CA SER A 114 1.03 11.70 16.83
C SER A 114 2.25 11.39 15.95
N LYS A 115 3.11 12.39 15.72
CA LYS A 115 4.43 12.19 15.08
C LYS A 115 5.25 11.07 15.75
N ALA A 116 5.08 10.86 17.06
CA ALA A 116 5.72 9.76 17.78
C ALA A 116 5.15 8.39 17.37
N ASN A 117 3.84 8.27 17.19
CA ASN A 117 3.19 7.05 16.68
C ASN A 117 3.74 6.68 15.29
N VAL A 118 3.90 7.66 14.40
CA VAL A 118 4.49 7.45 13.06
C VAL A 118 5.93 6.96 13.14
N LYS A 119 6.75 7.54 14.01
CA LYS A 119 8.15 7.08 14.22
C LYS A 119 8.18 5.62 14.68
N VAL A 120 7.34 5.24 15.63
CA VAL A 120 7.24 3.85 16.11
C VAL A 120 6.77 2.91 15.01
N MET A 121 5.79 3.31 14.20
CA MET A 121 5.32 2.52 13.06
C MET A 121 6.43 2.31 12.03
N ARG A 122 7.19 3.36 11.65
CA ARG A 122 8.34 3.25 10.73
C ARG A 122 9.41 2.30 11.26
N LEU A 123 9.75 2.40 12.55
CA LEU A 123 10.70 1.49 13.20
C LEU A 123 10.21 0.05 13.20
N ARG A 124 8.91 -0.19 13.47
CA ARG A 124 8.31 -1.52 13.43
C ARG A 124 8.31 -2.12 12.02
N MET A 125 7.98 -1.33 11.00
CA MET A 125 8.05 -1.79 9.61
C MET A 125 9.50 -2.12 9.21
N LEU A 126 10.46 -1.26 9.56
CA LEU A 126 11.88 -1.52 9.30
C LEU A 126 12.34 -2.80 10.01
N TRP A 127 11.92 -3.00 11.25
CA TRP A 127 12.20 -4.21 12.02
C TRP A 127 11.62 -5.46 11.35
N VAL A 128 10.35 -5.42 10.91
CA VAL A 128 9.72 -6.54 10.18
C VAL A 128 10.48 -6.86 8.90
N ILE A 129 10.86 -5.83 8.12
CA ILE A 129 11.65 -6.00 6.90
C ILE A 129 13.00 -6.65 7.24
N MET A 130 13.73 -6.12 8.22
CA MET A 130 15.03 -6.67 8.62
C MET A 130 14.93 -8.11 9.14
N HIS A 131 13.92 -8.43 9.95
CA HIS A 131 13.71 -9.79 10.45
C HIS A 131 13.31 -10.77 9.34
N TYR A 132 12.42 -10.35 8.44
CA TYR A 132 12.04 -11.15 7.29
C TYR A 132 13.23 -11.41 6.35
N PHE A 133 14.08 -10.40 6.14
CA PHE A 133 15.33 -10.56 5.38
C PHE A 133 16.33 -11.45 6.10
N GLN A 134 16.44 -11.37 7.43
CA GLN A 134 17.28 -12.29 8.20
C GLN A 134 16.78 -13.73 8.05
N GLU A 135 15.48 -13.99 8.21
CA GLU A 135 14.90 -15.32 8.03
C GLU A 135 15.13 -15.88 6.62
N GLN A 136 15.06 -15.05 5.57
CA GLN A 136 15.35 -15.49 4.20
C GLN A 136 16.85 -15.65 3.88
N CYS A 137 17.71 -14.86 4.51
CA CYS A 137 19.17 -14.93 4.34
C CYS A 137 19.87 -15.85 5.34
N MET A 138 19.15 -16.44 6.31
CA MET A 138 19.76 -17.43 7.20
C MET A 138 20.25 -18.59 6.35
N SER A 139 21.57 -18.67 6.19
CA SER A 139 22.21 -19.84 5.63
C SER A 139 21.81 -21.05 6.47
N LYS A 140 21.77 -22.23 5.87
CA LYS A 140 21.38 -23.47 6.58
C LYS A 140 22.24 -23.67 7.85
N ASP A 141 23.50 -23.28 7.79
CA ASP A 141 24.44 -23.34 8.91
C ASP A 141 24.07 -22.37 10.04
N ASP A 142 23.61 -21.16 9.72
CA ASP A 142 23.20 -20.17 10.73
C ASP A 142 21.83 -20.50 11.35
N ALA A 143 20.92 -21.09 10.56
CA ALA A 143 19.66 -21.63 11.07
C ALA A 143 19.89 -22.80 12.04
N ASP A 144 20.82 -23.70 11.72
CA ASP A 144 21.19 -24.83 12.58
C ASP A 144 21.87 -24.38 13.87
N LYS A 145 22.74 -23.37 13.82
CA LYS A 145 23.35 -22.76 15.02
C LYS A 145 22.31 -22.08 15.91
N THR A 146 21.40 -21.31 15.31
CA THR A 146 20.34 -20.61 16.05
C THR A 146 19.40 -21.60 16.74
N THR A 147 19.07 -22.70 16.07
CA THR A 147 18.25 -23.78 16.65
C THR A 147 18.97 -24.46 17.81
N LYS A 148 20.26 -24.75 17.69
CA LYS A 148 21.07 -25.34 18.79
C LYS A 148 21.15 -24.42 20.00
N ILE A 149 21.38 -23.12 19.78
CA ILE A 149 21.43 -22.12 20.86
C ILE A 149 20.06 -22.04 21.56
N HIS A 150 18.96 -22.02 20.81
CA HIS A 150 17.62 -21.96 21.37
C HIS A 150 17.29 -23.18 22.25
N VAL A 151 17.61 -24.39 21.79
CA VAL A 151 17.43 -25.64 22.57
C VAL A 151 18.27 -25.63 23.84
N GLN A 152 19.49 -25.09 23.80
CA GLN A 152 20.35 -25.01 24.96
C GLN A 152 19.84 -24.02 26.01
N LEU A 153 19.40 -22.83 25.57
CA LEU A 153 18.77 -21.85 26.46
C LEU A 153 17.51 -22.40 27.14
N GLN A 154 16.69 -23.17 26.42
CA GLN A 154 15.52 -23.83 27.00
C GLN A 154 15.85 -24.89 28.06
N LYS A 155 17.04 -25.51 27.98
CA LYS A 155 17.52 -26.45 29.00
C LYS A 155 18.07 -25.75 30.24
N GLU A 156 18.71 -24.61 30.08
CA GLU A 156 19.28 -23.83 31.18
C GLU A 156 18.23 -23.00 31.94
N LEU A 157 17.09 -22.72 31.30
CA LEU A 157 15.96 -21.99 31.89
C LEU A 157 14.91 -22.90 32.55
N LYS A 158 15.17 -24.21 32.68
CA LYS A 158 14.39 -25.17 33.48
C LYS A 158 15.16 -25.56 34.73
#